data_AF-A0A6V6Z6W2-F1
#
_entry.id   AF-A0A6V6Z6W2-F1
#
_cell.length_a   1.000
_cell.length_b   1.000
_cell.length_c   1.000
_cell.angle_alpha   90.00
_cell.angle_beta   90.00
_cell.angle_gamma   90.00
#
_symmetry.space_group_name_H-M   'P 1'
#
loop_
_entity.id
_entity.type
_entity.pdbx_description
1 polymer ?
#
loop_
_entity_poly.entity_id
_entity_poly.type
_entity_poly.pdbx_seq_one_letter_code
_entity_poly.pdbx_strand_id
1 'polypeptide(L)'
;MKANIQEDTILNEKQDIENTQNAIKNYFTFTLKSTCLDENYHPASQTRLTTNFANLARGDNRQQNLRNALNMINNRFNALAHLDNPKGDRYHVELEIITVTMSIDDKNGINNLPMIEVLKTNIFDRKTNQHIEGIAGNNFSSYVRDYDFSVLLIEYNKNKSSFCVPENFGDLHGKLYKCFVSSTTYKDYFKMSPIICLSVSSNKTYTRTEYQHPVLGYEYLQDQYSLTDEYFSKMGLKVRFFMPPNSVAPMAFYHSGDLLADYTDLGLISSISTMETFQKIYRPEIYNANSVAGKIYQPSLKQEDYSLTRVVYDREERSRLAIEQGKYAEEHFIKPHKSVLEQWSANFAL
;
A
#
# COMPACT_ATOMS: atom_id res chain seq x y z
N MET A 1 -20.65 34.04 45.54
CA MET A 1 -19.42 33.21 45.64
C MET A 1 -19.56 31.80 45.05
N LYS A 2 -20.70 31.36 44.49
CA LYS A 2 -20.84 30.01 43.90
C LYS A 2 -20.67 29.92 42.37
N ALA A 3 -20.50 31.04 41.66
CA ALA A 3 -20.42 31.06 40.20
C ALA A 3 -19.02 30.76 39.64
N ASN A 4 -17.94 31.22 40.31
CA ASN A 4 -16.57 31.06 39.79
C ASN A 4 -16.03 29.62 39.85
N ILE A 5 -16.49 28.80 40.79
CA ILE A 5 -15.95 27.44 40.97
C ILE A 5 -16.34 26.55 39.77
N GLN A 6 -17.52 26.77 39.20
CA GLN A 6 -18.02 25.95 38.10
C GLN A 6 -17.35 26.31 36.76
N GLU A 7 -17.02 27.59 36.53
CA GLU A 7 -16.27 28.03 35.36
C GLU A 7 -14.80 27.56 35.41
N ASP A 8 -14.14 27.67 36.58
CA ASP A 8 -12.76 27.19 36.76
C ASP A 8 -12.64 25.67 36.59
N THR A 9 -13.67 24.91 36.97
CA THR A 9 -13.68 23.44 36.79
C THR A 9 -13.81 23.06 35.32
N ILE A 10 -14.66 23.76 34.55
CA ILE A 10 -14.85 23.49 33.11
C ILE A 10 -13.62 23.91 32.29
N LEU A 11 -12.95 24.99 32.68
CA LEU A 11 -11.68 25.43 32.08
C LEU A 11 -10.55 24.42 32.34
N ASN A 12 -10.43 23.91 33.56
CA ASN A 12 -9.45 22.87 33.90
C ASN A 12 -9.74 21.54 33.18
N GLU A 13 -11.00 21.10 33.08
CA GLU A 13 -11.35 19.89 32.33
C GLU A 13 -11.04 20.03 30.83
N LYS A 14 -11.32 21.19 30.24
CA LYS A 14 -10.96 21.45 28.83
C LYS A 14 -9.45 21.45 28.62
N GLN A 15 -8.70 22.06 29.53
CA GLN A 15 -7.25 22.15 29.45
C GLN A 15 -6.56 20.80 29.71
N ASP A 16 -7.12 19.97 30.59
CA ASP A 16 -6.68 18.57 30.78
C ASP A 16 -7.03 17.69 29.59
N ILE A 17 -8.18 17.88 28.94
CA ILE A 17 -8.52 17.17 27.70
C ILE A 17 -7.60 17.61 26.56
N GLU A 18 -7.31 18.90 26.42
CA GLU A 18 -6.39 19.43 25.40
C GLU A 18 -4.95 18.99 25.64
N ASN A 19 -4.50 18.98 26.89
CA ASN A 19 -3.19 18.46 27.29
C ASN A 19 -3.10 16.94 27.11
N THR A 20 -4.16 16.21 27.40
CA THR A 20 -4.22 14.75 27.17
C THR A 20 -4.27 14.44 25.67
N GLN A 21 -5.00 15.20 24.87
CA GLN A 21 -5.03 15.07 23.41
C GLN A 21 -3.67 15.44 22.78
N ASN A 22 -3.02 16.50 23.24
CA ASN A 22 -1.67 16.87 22.82
C ASN A 22 -0.61 15.85 23.30
N ALA A 23 -0.77 15.27 24.49
CA ALA A 23 0.09 14.19 24.98
C ALA A 23 -0.12 12.87 24.21
N ILE A 24 -1.36 12.54 23.82
CA ILE A 24 -1.70 11.38 22.97
C ILE A 24 -1.09 11.54 21.57
N LYS A 25 -0.99 12.78 21.07
CA LYS A 25 -0.34 13.12 19.80
C LYS A 25 1.18 12.86 19.81
N ASN A 26 1.80 12.76 20.98
CA ASN A 26 3.27 12.70 21.15
C ASN A 26 3.84 11.29 21.35
N TYR A 27 3.03 10.22 21.33
CA TYR A 27 3.55 8.87 21.58
C TYR A 27 4.39 8.30 20.43
N PHE A 28 4.04 8.66 19.18
CA PHE A 28 4.68 8.11 17.99
C PHE A 28 5.25 9.22 17.15
N THR A 29 6.54 9.09 16.83
CA THR A 29 7.18 9.91 15.79
C THR A 29 7.53 9.02 14.61
N PHE A 30 7.49 9.59 13.41
CA PHE A 30 7.76 8.86 12.17
C PHE A 30 9.02 9.41 11.52
N THR A 31 9.87 8.51 11.06
CA THR A 31 11.03 8.84 10.22
C THR A 31 10.93 8.09 8.90
N LEU A 32 11.42 8.72 7.84
CA LEU A 32 11.42 8.18 6.50
C LEU A 32 12.84 7.97 6.02
N LYS A 33 13.07 6.81 5.40
CA LYS A 33 14.29 6.53 4.64
C LYS A 33 13.89 6.24 3.20
N SER A 34 14.46 6.99 2.26
CA SER A 34 14.36 6.70 0.83
C SER A 34 15.55 5.87 0.36
N THR A 35 15.28 4.84 -0.42
CA THR A 35 16.29 4.03 -1.11
C THR A 35 15.90 3.88 -2.57
N CYS A 36 16.82 4.19 -3.49
CA CYS A 36 16.56 4.03 -4.92
C CYS A 36 16.37 2.54 -5.26
N LEU A 37 15.33 2.23 -6.05
CA LEU A 37 15.11 0.92 -6.64
C LEU A 37 15.46 0.97 -8.13
N ASP A 38 16.74 0.76 -8.42
CA ASP A 38 17.30 0.62 -9.76
C ASP A 38 17.76 -0.82 -10.04
N GLU A 39 18.41 -1.05 -11.18
CA GLU A 39 18.97 -2.36 -11.50
C GLU A 39 20.15 -2.78 -10.60
N ASN A 40 20.70 -1.87 -9.80
CA ASN A 40 21.79 -2.11 -8.87
C ASN A 40 21.31 -2.26 -7.43
N TYR A 41 20.01 -2.16 -7.17
CA TYR A 41 19.45 -2.34 -5.85
C TYR A 41 19.72 -3.73 -5.29
N HIS A 42 20.25 -3.78 -4.06
CA HIS A 42 20.46 -5.00 -3.29
C HIS A 42 19.75 -4.86 -1.94
N PRO A 43 18.91 -5.83 -1.54
CA PRO A 43 18.36 -5.86 -0.20
C PRO A 43 19.48 -5.93 0.84
N ALA A 44 19.39 -5.18 1.94
CA ALA A 44 20.38 -5.25 2.99
C ALA A 44 20.38 -6.64 3.66
N SER A 45 21.57 -7.13 4.04
CA SER A 45 21.73 -8.46 4.66
C SER A 45 21.03 -8.62 6.01
N GLN A 46 20.79 -7.50 6.72
CA GLN A 46 20.06 -7.45 7.99
C GLN A 46 18.55 -7.20 7.84
N THR A 47 18.06 -6.76 6.68
CA THR A 47 16.62 -6.67 6.39
C THR A 47 16.07 -8.04 5.98
N ARG A 48 16.33 -9.10 6.77
CA ARG A 48 15.81 -10.47 6.54
C ARG A 48 14.28 -10.57 6.38
N LEU A 49 13.56 -9.47 6.60
CA LEU A 49 12.12 -9.35 6.62
C LEU A 49 11.70 -8.47 5.44
N THR A 50 11.67 -9.05 4.26
CA THR A 50 11.59 -8.22 3.05
C THR A 50 10.19 -8.01 2.53
N THR A 51 9.96 -6.76 2.16
CA THR A 51 8.93 -6.20 1.29
C THR A 51 8.65 -6.97 0.00
N ASN A 52 7.49 -6.67 -0.59
CA ASN A 52 6.99 -7.23 -1.86
C ASN A 52 7.98 -7.25 -3.03
N PHE A 53 8.94 -6.31 -3.09
CA PHE A 53 9.89 -6.17 -4.20
C PHE A 53 11.24 -6.85 -3.96
N ALA A 54 11.60 -7.25 -2.74
CA ALA A 54 12.93 -7.80 -2.52
C ALA A 54 13.13 -9.20 -3.11
N ASN A 55 12.05 -9.97 -3.33
CA ASN A 55 12.12 -11.25 -4.03
C ASN A 55 12.63 -11.07 -5.46
N LEU A 56 12.25 -9.98 -6.15
CA LEU A 56 12.79 -9.64 -7.47
C LEU A 56 14.26 -9.24 -7.41
N ALA A 57 14.69 -8.75 -6.25
CA ALA A 57 16.01 -8.23 -5.98
C ALA A 57 16.94 -9.27 -5.28
N ARG A 58 16.70 -10.57 -5.48
CA ARG A 58 17.54 -11.65 -4.93
C ARG A 58 18.00 -12.66 -6.00
N GLY A 59 19.02 -13.45 -5.62
CA GLY A 59 19.58 -14.52 -6.43
C GLY A 59 20.42 -14.05 -7.62
N ASP A 60 20.94 -15.00 -8.39
CA ASP A 60 21.90 -14.72 -9.47
C ASP A 60 21.28 -13.90 -10.63
N ASN A 61 19.96 -13.98 -10.82
CA ASN A 61 19.22 -13.24 -11.85
C ASN A 61 18.72 -11.87 -11.40
N ARG A 62 19.07 -11.41 -10.18
CA ARG A 62 18.62 -10.16 -9.57
C ARG A 62 18.64 -8.96 -10.53
N GLN A 63 19.81 -8.63 -11.07
CA GLN A 63 19.99 -7.43 -11.91
C GLN A 63 19.11 -7.49 -13.15
N GLN A 64 19.03 -8.66 -13.79
CA GLN A 64 18.23 -8.85 -14.99
C GLN A 64 16.73 -8.80 -14.68
N ASN A 65 16.28 -9.34 -13.55
CA ASN A 65 14.91 -9.24 -13.08
C ASN A 65 14.49 -7.77 -12.86
N LEU A 66 15.32 -7.00 -12.15
CA LEU A 66 15.07 -5.58 -11.90
C LEU A 66 15.05 -4.79 -13.21
N ARG A 67 16.03 -4.99 -14.09
CA ARG A 67 16.08 -4.36 -15.42
C ARG A 67 14.83 -4.68 -16.24
N ASN A 68 14.40 -5.94 -16.27
CA ASN A 68 13.21 -6.35 -17.00
C ASN A 68 11.94 -5.69 -16.44
N ALA A 69 11.77 -5.67 -15.10
CA ALA A 69 10.63 -5.03 -14.46
C ALA A 69 10.62 -3.50 -14.72
N LEU A 70 11.75 -2.82 -14.54
CA LEU A 70 11.87 -1.37 -14.79
C LEU A 70 11.60 -1.03 -16.27
N ASN A 71 12.06 -1.86 -17.21
CA ASN A 71 11.75 -1.68 -18.63
C ASN A 71 10.26 -1.87 -18.92
N MET A 72 9.61 -2.87 -18.32
CA MET A 72 8.16 -3.06 -18.44
C MET A 72 7.39 -1.84 -17.93
N ILE A 73 7.78 -1.27 -16.78
CA ILE A 73 7.17 -0.06 -16.21
C ILE A 73 7.35 1.13 -17.16
N ASN A 74 8.57 1.37 -17.64
CA ASN A 74 8.85 2.47 -18.57
C ASN A 74 8.04 2.35 -19.86
N ASN A 75 7.99 1.16 -20.46
CA ASN A 75 7.21 0.91 -21.67
C ASN A 75 5.72 1.13 -21.43
N ARG A 76 5.19 0.63 -20.30
CA ARG A 76 3.77 0.77 -19.96
C ARG A 76 3.40 2.22 -19.67
N PHE A 77 4.27 2.95 -18.97
CA PHE A 77 4.09 4.37 -18.69
C PHE A 77 3.96 5.16 -19.99
N ASN A 78 4.93 5.00 -20.90
CA ASN A 78 4.93 5.75 -22.16
C ASN A 78 3.77 5.36 -23.09
N ALA A 79 3.32 4.10 -23.06
CA ALA A 79 2.14 3.68 -23.80
C ALA A 79 0.85 4.35 -23.32
N LEU A 80 0.74 4.65 -22.01
CA LEU A 80 -0.40 5.39 -21.45
C LEU A 80 -0.23 6.90 -21.64
N ALA A 81 0.97 7.44 -21.41
CA ALA A 81 1.34 8.84 -21.61
C ALA A 81 1.73 9.10 -23.08
N HIS A 82 0.80 8.82 -23.99
CA HIS A 82 1.01 8.87 -25.44
C HIS A 82 0.92 10.28 -26.05
N LEU A 83 0.27 11.23 -25.34
CA LEU A 83 0.18 12.61 -25.77
C LEU A 83 1.57 13.25 -25.84
N ASP A 84 1.89 13.85 -26.99
CA ASP A 84 3.21 14.42 -27.28
C ASP A 84 4.38 13.45 -27.04
N ASN A 85 4.15 12.16 -27.25
CA ASN A 85 5.12 11.07 -27.06
C ASN A 85 5.07 10.06 -28.22
N PRO A 86 5.29 10.49 -29.48
CA PRO A 86 5.06 9.64 -30.65
C PRO A 86 6.00 8.42 -30.74
N LYS A 87 7.16 8.47 -30.08
CA LYS A 87 8.13 7.37 -30.03
C LYS A 87 7.93 6.45 -28.81
N GLY A 88 7.11 6.85 -27.84
CA GLY A 88 6.92 6.10 -26.60
C GLY A 88 8.18 6.03 -25.72
N ASP A 89 9.06 7.02 -25.79
CA ASP A 89 10.35 7.05 -25.08
C ASP A 89 10.61 8.36 -24.30
N ARG A 90 9.61 9.25 -24.21
CA ARG A 90 9.75 10.56 -23.56
C ARG A 90 9.99 10.47 -22.06
N TYR A 91 9.27 9.59 -21.37
CA TYR A 91 9.27 9.56 -19.90
C TYR A 91 10.10 8.42 -19.37
N HIS A 92 10.77 8.66 -18.26
CA HIS A 92 11.45 7.63 -17.48
C HIS A 92 10.87 7.58 -16.07
N VAL A 93 10.41 6.41 -15.63
CA VAL A 93 9.88 6.21 -14.28
C VAL A 93 11.02 5.75 -13.38
N GLU A 94 11.23 6.50 -12.31
CA GLU A 94 12.17 6.20 -11.23
C GLU A 94 11.37 5.71 -10.01
N LEU A 95 11.90 4.72 -9.29
CA LEU A 95 11.26 4.15 -8.12
C LEU A 95 12.11 4.38 -6.88
N GLU A 96 11.44 4.82 -5.82
CA GLU A 96 12.02 4.94 -4.48
C GLU A 96 11.29 4.00 -3.53
N ILE A 97 12.04 3.20 -2.80
CA ILE A 97 11.56 2.48 -1.64
C ILE A 97 11.53 3.46 -0.49
N ILE A 98 10.34 3.73 0.03
CA ILE A 98 10.17 4.53 1.24
C ILE A 98 9.90 3.60 2.41
N THR A 99 10.84 3.57 3.34
CA THR A 99 10.72 2.85 4.62
C THR A 99 10.27 3.83 5.69
N VAL A 100 9.12 3.55 6.29
CA VAL A 100 8.54 4.29 7.42
C VAL A 100 8.90 3.56 8.70
N THR A 101 9.70 4.23 9.54
CA THR A 101 10.02 3.76 10.88
C THR A 101 9.20 4.56 11.88
N MET A 102 8.49 3.84 12.74
CA MET A 102 7.78 4.41 13.88
C MET A 102 8.65 4.31 15.12
N SER A 103 8.88 5.42 15.79
CA SER A 103 9.56 5.47 17.07
C SER A 103 8.52 5.53 18.18
N ILE A 104 8.58 4.57 19.11
CA ILE A 104 7.79 4.57 20.34
C ILE A 104 8.71 5.00 21.48
N ASP A 105 8.35 6.07 22.17
CA ASP A 105 8.95 6.40 23.46
C ASP A 105 8.19 5.66 24.56
N ASP A 106 8.81 4.62 25.12
CA ASP A 106 8.25 3.87 26.25
C ASP A 106 9.20 3.83 27.43
N LYS A 107 8.79 3.14 28.51
CA LYS A 107 9.55 3.09 29.76
C LYS A 107 10.95 2.46 29.60
N ASN A 108 11.23 1.78 28.50
CA ASN A 108 12.51 1.15 28.19
C ASN A 108 13.37 1.98 27.21
N GLY A 109 12.91 3.17 26.82
CA GLY A 109 13.58 4.08 25.90
C GLY A 109 12.92 4.13 24.52
N ILE A 110 13.59 4.81 23.57
CA ILE A 110 13.09 4.98 22.21
C ILE A 110 13.32 3.69 21.41
N ASN A 111 12.23 3.04 21.00
CA ASN A 111 12.25 1.85 20.17
C ASN A 111 11.85 2.19 18.73
N ASN A 112 12.72 1.88 17.77
CA ASN A 112 12.49 2.12 16.36
C ASN A 112 11.95 0.85 15.68
N LEU A 113 10.71 0.90 15.22
CA LEU A 113 10.00 -0.22 14.65
C LEU A 113 9.71 0.03 13.16
N PRO A 114 10.09 -0.87 12.25
CA PRO A 114 9.67 -0.76 10.87
C PRO A 114 8.15 -0.95 10.80
N MET A 115 7.46 -0.02 10.16
CA MET A 115 6.00 0.02 10.14
C MET A 115 5.45 -0.27 8.73
N ILE A 116 5.86 0.54 7.76
CA ILE A 116 5.35 0.48 6.38
C ILE A 116 6.54 0.59 5.42
N GLU A 117 6.47 -0.15 4.32
CA GLU A 117 7.31 0.08 3.15
C GLU A 117 6.46 0.15 1.88
N VAL A 118 6.69 1.21 1.10
CA VAL A 118 5.98 1.48 -0.15
C VAL A 118 6.95 1.89 -1.24
N LEU A 119 6.56 1.68 -2.49
CA LEU A 119 7.20 2.33 -3.62
C LEU A 119 6.55 3.69 -3.88
N LYS A 120 7.38 4.71 -3.99
CA LYS A 120 7.06 6.02 -4.54
C LYS A 120 7.61 6.11 -5.95
N THR A 121 6.80 6.62 -6.85
CA THR A 121 7.19 6.87 -8.24
C THR A 121 7.67 8.31 -8.40
N ASN A 122 8.67 8.52 -9.24
CA ASN A 122 9.04 9.82 -9.80
C ASN A 122 9.14 9.67 -11.31
N ILE A 123 8.88 10.74 -12.04
CA ILE A 123 8.83 10.73 -13.50
C ILE A 123 9.82 11.77 -14.01
N PHE A 124 10.81 11.33 -14.77
CA PHE A 124 11.71 12.22 -15.49
C PHE A 124 11.19 12.41 -16.93
N ASP A 125 10.81 13.63 -17.27
CA ASP A 125 10.44 14.02 -18.64
C ASP A 125 11.69 14.41 -19.42
N ARG A 126 12.13 13.54 -20.34
CA ARG A 126 13.34 13.77 -21.15
C ARG A 126 13.19 14.92 -22.14
N LYS A 127 11.96 15.29 -22.52
CA LYS A 127 11.72 16.38 -23.48
C LYS A 127 11.90 17.75 -22.82
N THR A 128 11.44 17.90 -21.58
CA THR A 128 11.51 19.18 -20.84
C THR A 128 12.66 19.22 -19.83
N ASN A 129 13.31 18.07 -19.57
CA ASN A 129 14.34 17.90 -18.56
C ASN A 129 13.86 18.25 -17.15
N GLN A 130 12.63 17.82 -16.82
CA GLN A 130 11.98 18.08 -15.54
C GLN A 130 11.66 16.80 -14.79
N HIS A 131 11.78 16.85 -13.45
CA HIS A 131 11.27 15.82 -12.56
C HIS A 131 9.86 16.18 -12.11
N ILE A 132 8.95 15.22 -12.29
CA ILE A 132 7.56 15.29 -11.90
C ILE A 132 7.36 14.27 -10.79
N GLU A 133 6.79 14.70 -9.68
CA GLU A 133 6.50 13.82 -8.55
C GLU A 133 5.34 12.89 -8.91
N GLY A 134 5.54 11.59 -8.73
CA GLY A 134 4.49 10.59 -8.88
C GLY A 134 3.79 10.32 -7.54
N ILE A 135 3.13 9.17 -7.47
CA ILE A 135 2.32 8.77 -6.31
C ILE A 135 3.05 7.68 -5.50
N ALA A 136 2.89 7.73 -4.18
CA ALA A 136 3.34 6.72 -3.22
C ALA A 136 2.20 5.72 -2.88
N GLY A 137 2.56 4.57 -2.30
CA GLY A 137 1.59 3.51 -1.94
C GLY A 137 1.63 2.29 -2.85
N ASN A 138 2.44 2.33 -3.91
CA ASN A 138 2.68 1.17 -4.77
C ASN A 138 3.37 0.06 -3.97
N ASN A 139 2.99 -1.20 -4.20
CA ASN A 139 3.54 -2.37 -3.51
C ASN A 139 3.48 -2.31 -1.98
N PHE A 140 2.44 -1.70 -1.43
CA PHE A 140 2.23 -1.51 -0.01
C PHE A 140 2.52 -2.77 0.83
N SER A 141 3.52 -2.67 1.70
CA SER A 141 3.90 -3.66 2.71
C SER A 141 3.79 -3.02 4.09
N SER A 142 3.25 -3.78 5.04
CA SER A 142 3.09 -3.32 6.42
C SER A 142 3.31 -4.49 7.37
N TYR A 143 4.13 -4.26 8.39
CA TYR A 143 4.45 -5.26 9.40
C TYR A 143 3.21 -5.66 10.22
N VAL A 144 2.39 -4.68 10.60
CA VAL A 144 1.15 -4.94 11.34
C VAL A 144 0.11 -5.63 10.46
N ARG A 145 0.05 -5.29 9.15
CA ARG A 145 -0.81 -6.01 8.20
C ARG A 145 -0.42 -7.47 8.05
N ASP A 146 0.87 -7.73 7.89
CA ASP A 146 1.35 -9.09 7.70
C ASP A 146 1.19 -9.90 9.01
N TYR A 147 1.34 -9.27 10.18
CA TYR A 147 0.91 -9.88 11.46
C TYR A 147 -0.58 -10.23 11.46
N ASP A 148 -1.45 -9.27 11.12
CA ASP A 148 -2.90 -9.46 11.14
C ASP A 148 -3.32 -10.63 10.23
N PHE A 149 -2.87 -10.63 8.97
CA PHE A 149 -3.28 -11.65 7.99
C PHE A 149 -2.55 -12.99 8.12
N SER A 150 -1.23 -12.98 8.39
CA SER A 150 -0.40 -14.19 8.37
C SER A 150 -0.16 -14.82 9.74
N VAL A 151 -0.55 -14.16 10.83
CA VAL A 151 -0.47 -14.71 12.19
C VAL A 151 -1.84 -14.67 12.85
N LEU A 152 -2.35 -13.48 13.19
CA LEU A 152 -3.55 -13.33 14.02
C LEU A 152 -4.78 -14.03 13.41
N LEU A 153 -5.07 -13.79 12.13
CA LEU A 153 -6.25 -14.35 11.46
C LEU A 153 -6.17 -15.88 11.34
N ILE A 154 -4.98 -16.41 11.08
CA ILE A 154 -4.74 -17.86 10.98
C ILE A 154 -4.92 -18.50 12.37
N GLU A 155 -4.23 -17.99 13.40
CA GLU A 155 -4.34 -18.49 14.76
C GLU A 155 -5.78 -18.45 15.28
N TYR A 156 -6.50 -17.35 15.02
CA TYR A 156 -7.90 -17.19 15.43
C TYR A 156 -8.86 -18.23 14.84
N ASN A 157 -8.51 -18.83 13.70
CA ASN A 157 -9.35 -19.78 12.97
C ASN A 157 -8.90 -21.24 13.09
N LYS A 158 -7.72 -21.55 13.65
CA LYS A 158 -7.14 -22.92 13.67
C LYS A 158 -8.07 -24.03 14.17
N ASN A 159 -8.94 -23.74 15.13
CA ASN A 159 -9.82 -24.72 15.77
C ASN A 159 -11.31 -24.42 15.57
N LYS A 160 -11.66 -23.57 14.59
CA LYS A 160 -13.06 -23.19 14.33
C LYS A 160 -13.62 -24.01 13.18
N SER A 161 -14.91 -24.35 13.30
CA SER A 161 -15.65 -25.07 12.25
C SER A 161 -15.97 -24.20 11.03
N SER A 162 -15.92 -22.88 11.18
CA SER A 162 -16.16 -21.90 10.11
C SER A 162 -15.23 -20.71 10.26
N PHE A 163 -14.95 -20.05 9.13
CA PHE A 163 -14.12 -18.86 9.11
C PHE A 163 -14.79 -17.70 9.83
N CYS A 164 -14.06 -17.05 10.73
CA CYS A 164 -14.49 -15.86 11.44
C CYS A 164 -13.37 -14.81 11.46
N VAL A 165 -13.76 -13.54 11.51
CA VAL A 165 -12.85 -12.40 11.61
C VAL A 165 -12.86 -11.89 13.06
N PRO A 166 -11.70 -11.61 13.68
CA PRO A 166 -11.67 -10.94 14.99
C PRO A 166 -12.38 -9.57 14.95
N GLU A 167 -13.07 -9.20 16.03
CA GLU A 167 -13.86 -7.95 16.08
C GLU A 167 -13.02 -6.69 15.75
N ASN A 168 -11.80 -6.61 16.27
CA ASN A 168 -10.89 -5.47 16.08
C ASN A 168 -9.89 -5.68 14.94
N PHE A 169 -10.19 -6.56 13.98
CA PHE A 169 -9.28 -6.91 12.89
C PHE A 169 -8.95 -5.68 12.03
N GLY A 170 -7.67 -5.32 11.96
CA GLY A 170 -7.18 -4.16 11.22
C GLY A 170 -7.34 -2.81 11.93
N ASP A 171 -7.93 -2.75 13.13
CA ASP A 171 -8.17 -1.48 13.82
C ASP A 171 -6.86 -0.78 14.21
N LEU A 172 -5.91 -1.53 14.81
CA LEU A 172 -4.61 -0.97 15.20
C LEU A 172 -3.87 -0.40 13.98
N HIS A 173 -3.76 -1.20 12.93
CA HIS A 173 -3.08 -0.78 11.71
C HIS A 173 -3.78 0.39 11.03
N GLY A 174 -5.12 0.39 10.99
CA GLY A 174 -5.92 1.50 10.49
C GLY A 174 -5.63 2.81 11.19
N LYS A 175 -5.53 2.79 12.53
CA LYS A 175 -5.20 3.96 13.33
C LYS A 175 -3.74 4.40 13.13
N LEU A 176 -2.79 3.47 13.12
CA LEU A 176 -1.37 3.76 12.87
C LEU A 176 -1.16 4.40 11.48
N TYR A 177 -1.82 3.86 10.46
CA TYR A 177 -1.80 4.42 9.11
C TYR A 177 -2.35 5.85 9.10
N LYS A 178 -3.53 6.07 9.70
CA LYS A 178 -4.14 7.40 9.79
C LYS A 178 -3.26 8.40 10.52
N CYS A 179 -2.65 7.98 11.62
CA CYS A 179 -1.68 8.78 12.38
C CYS A 179 -0.49 9.18 11.49
N PHE A 180 0.08 8.22 10.75
CA PHE A 180 1.19 8.48 9.85
C PHE A 180 0.83 9.46 8.73
N VAL A 181 -0.24 9.23 7.96
CA VAL A 181 -0.60 10.11 6.83
C VAL A 181 -1.05 11.52 7.28
N SER A 182 -1.42 11.67 8.54
CA SER A 182 -1.79 12.98 9.13
C SER A 182 -0.59 13.74 9.73
N SER A 183 0.54 13.07 9.90
CA SER A 183 1.76 13.61 10.52
C SER A 183 2.44 14.69 9.67
N THR A 184 3.24 15.54 10.32
CA THR A 184 4.11 16.50 9.63
C THR A 184 5.12 15.78 8.74
N THR A 185 5.72 14.68 9.22
CA THR A 185 6.65 13.85 8.45
C THR A 185 6.07 13.44 7.09
N TYR A 186 4.79 13.04 7.04
CA TYR A 186 4.15 12.70 5.78
C TYR A 186 3.96 13.94 4.88
N LYS A 187 3.39 15.02 5.44
CA LYS A 187 3.09 16.26 4.70
C LYS A 187 4.33 16.96 4.16
N ASP A 188 5.46 16.83 4.84
CA ASP A 188 6.74 17.41 4.42
C ASP A 188 7.36 16.62 3.26
N TYR A 189 7.07 15.32 3.15
CA TYR A 189 7.71 14.42 2.19
C TYR A 189 6.84 14.08 0.97
N PHE A 190 5.51 14.05 1.13
CA PHE A 190 4.57 13.66 0.08
C PHE A 190 3.59 14.80 -0.21
N LYS A 191 3.42 15.12 -1.50
CA LYS A 191 2.45 16.16 -1.92
C LYS A 191 1.04 15.64 -2.17
N MET A 192 0.89 14.34 -2.37
CA MET A 192 -0.38 13.69 -2.68
C MET A 192 -0.66 12.59 -1.67
N SER A 193 -1.94 12.32 -1.42
CA SER A 193 -2.36 11.11 -0.69
C SER A 193 -1.85 9.86 -1.41
N PRO A 194 -1.62 8.74 -0.69
CA PRO A 194 -1.13 7.54 -1.32
C PRO A 194 -2.27 6.80 -2.02
N ILE A 195 -1.96 6.12 -3.12
CA ILE A 195 -2.86 5.15 -3.76
C ILE A 195 -2.25 3.78 -3.56
N ILE A 196 -3.04 2.87 -2.99
CA ILE A 196 -2.67 1.46 -2.88
C ILE A 196 -3.43 0.73 -3.98
N CYS A 197 -2.70 0.19 -4.96
CA CYS A 197 -3.29 -0.51 -6.08
C CYS A 197 -3.05 -2.03 -5.97
N LEU A 198 -4.11 -2.83 -5.97
CA LEU A 198 -4.04 -4.28 -5.74
C LEU A 198 -4.75 -5.07 -6.85
N SER A 199 -4.47 -6.37 -6.87
CA SER A 199 -5.25 -7.34 -7.64
C SER A 199 -6.71 -7.32 -7.21
N VAL A 200 -7.62 -7.50 -8.17
CA VAL A 200 -9.00 -7.89 -7.86
C VAL A 200 -9.06 -9.28 -7.22
N SER A 201 -10.01 -9.48 -6.32
CA SER A 201 -10.25 -10.77 -5.65
C SER A 201 -10.94 -11.77 -6.56
N SER A 202 -10.46 -13.02 -6.60
CA SER A 202 -11.02 -14.13 -7.40
C SER A 202 -12.37 -14.66 -6.90
N ASN A 203 -12.78 -14.29 -5.68
CA ASN A 203 -14.07 -14.72 -5.11
C ASN A 203 -15.19 -13.68 -5.29
N LYS A 204 -14.96 -12.63 -6.08
CA LYS A 204 -15.92 -11.54 -6.34
C LYS A 204 -16.17 -11.39 -7.83
N THR A 205 -17.34 -10.86 -8.15
CA THR A 205 -17.73 -10.54 -9.52
C THR A 205 -17.70 -9.04 -9.74
N TYR A 206 -17.17 -8.62 -10.89
CA TYR A 206 -17.01 -7.23 -11.28
C TYR A 206 -17.82 -6.95 -12.54
N THR A 207 -18.73 -5.99 -12.47
CA THR A 207 -19.58 -5.58 -13.60
C THR A 207 -19.12 -4.23 -14.15
N ARG A 208 -18.67 -4.22 -15.40
CA ARG A 208 -18.25 -3.01 -16.11
C ARG A 208 -19.42 -2.05 -16.25
N THR A 209 -19.18 -0.78 -15.93
CA THR A 209 -20.12 0.32 -16.17
C THR A 209 -19.89 0.94 -17.55
N GLU A 210 -20.69 1.94 -17.89
CA GLU A 210 -20.45 2.77 -19.07
C GLU A 210 -19.52 3.97 -18.78
N TYR A 211 -19.12 4.18 -17.52
CA TYR A 211 -18.19 5.24 -17.17
C TYR A 211 -16.76 4.86 -17.57
N GLN A 212 -16.09 5.77 -18.29
CA GLN A 212 -14.72 5.61 -18.75
C GLN A 212 -13.90 6.85 -18.41
N HIS A 213 -12.88 6.66 -17.58
CA HIS A 213 -11.88 7.69 -17.28
C HIS A 213 -10.78 7.67 -18.37
N PRO A 214 -10.25 8.83 -18.82
CA PRO A 214 -9.19 8.90 -19.82
C PRO A 214 -7.92 8.09 -19.46
N VAL A 215 -7.54 8.08 -18.18
CA VAL A 215 -6.35 7.35 -17.70
C VAL A 215 -6.68 6.00 -17.07
N LEU A 216 -7.73 5.94 -16.24
CA LEU A 216 -8.05 4.73 -15.47
C LEU A 216 -8.83 3.72 -16.32
N GLY A 217 -9.41 4.16 -17.45
CA GLY A 217 -10.21 3.31 -18.33
C GLY A 217 -11.61 3.06 -17.78
N TYR A 218 -12.18 1.89 -18.10
CA TYR A 218 -13.56 1.58 -17.72
C TYR A 218 -13.67 1.25 -16.23
N GLU A 219 -14.69 1.80 -15.58
CA GLU A 219 -15.01 1.44 -14.19
C GLU A 219 -15.75 0.11 -14.12
N TYR A 220 -15.45 -0.67 -13.09
CA TYR A 220 -16.12 -1.90 -12.72
C TYR A 220 -16.71 -1.77 -11.30
N LEU A 221 -17.94 -2.23 -11.12
CA LEU A 221 -18.58 -2.34 -9.81
C LEU A 221 -18.42 -3.76 -9.27
N GLN A 222 -17.91 -3.86 -8.05
CA GLN A 222 -17.82 -5.11 -7.31
C GLN A 222 -19.19 -5.48 -6.74
N ASP A 223 -19.55 -6.75 -6.79
CA ASP A 223 -20.81 -7.28 -6.25
C ASP A 223 -20.90 -7.18 -4.72
N GLN A 224 -19.81 -7.46 -4.01
CA GLN A 224 -19.74 -7.48 -2.56
C GLN A 224 -18.34 -7.13 -2.06
N TYR A 225 -18.29 -6.42 -0.93
CA TYR A 225 -17.03 -6.15 -0.24
C TYR A 225 -16.28 -7.44 0.13
N SER A 226 -14.96 -7.38 0.05
CA SER A 226 -14.05 -8.40 0.54
C SER A 226 -13.49 -8.02 1.92
N LEU A 227 -12.91 -9.00 2.62
CA LEU A 227 -12.17 -8.76 3.86
C LEU A 227 -11.04 -7.74 3.68
N THR A 228 -10.43 -7.70 2.49
CA THR A 228 -9.37 -6.72 2.20
C THR A 228 -9.95 -5.31 2.12
N ASP A 229 -11.13 -5.16 1.52
CA ASP A 229 -11.80 -3.86 1.42
C ASP A 229 -12.22 -3.34 2.81
N GLU A 230 -12.79 -4.21 3.64
CA GLU A 230 -13.11 -3.90 5.03
C GLU A 230 -11.87 -3.50 5.83
N TYR A 231 -10.76 -4.23 5.65
CA TYR A 231 -9.49 -3.93 6.30
C TYR A 231 -8.93 -2.55 5.90
N PHE A 232 -8.89 -2.24 4.60
CA PHE A 232 -8.44 -0.91 4.14
C PHE A 232 -9.42 0.21 4.50
N SER A 233 -10.70 -0.08 4.70
CA SER A 233 -11.66 0.91 5.23
C SER A 233 -11.28 1.39 6.64
N LYS A 234 -10.64 0.55 7.47
CA LYS A 234 -10.12 0.94 8.78
C LYS A 234 -9.04 2.02 8.68
N MET A 235 -8.30 2.05 7.58
CA MET A 235 -7.34 3.10 7.22
C MET A 235 -8.00 4.39 6.71
N GLY A 236 -9.32 4.40 6.53
CA GLY A 236 -10.06 5.53 5.96
C GLY A 236 -10.03 5.56 4.43
N LEU A 237 -9.66 4.45 3.79
CA LEU A 237 -9.59 4.35 2.34
C LEU A 237 -10.91 3.84 1.76
N LYS A 238 -11.24 4.35 0.57
CA LYS A 238 -12.32 3.84 -0.29
C LYS A 238 -11.69 3.04 -1.42
N VAL A 239 -12.44 2.11 -2.01
CA VAL A 239 -12.00 1.33 -3.16
C VAL A 239 -12.86 1.63 -4.38
N ARG A 240 -12.20 1.78 -5.53
CA ARG A 240 -12.84 1.75 -6.85
C ARG A 240 -12.08 0.82 -7.78
N PHE A 241 -12.76 0.25 -8.76
CA PHE A 241 -12.15 -0.71 -9.67
C PHE A 241 -12.16 -0.17 -11.08
N PHE A 242 -11.00 -0.15 -11.71
CA PHE A 242 -10.84 0.37 -13.05
C PHE A 242 -9.96 -0.56 -13.88
N MET A 243 -10.30 -0.72 -15.15
CA MET A 243 -9.46 -1.42 -16.12
C MET A 243 -8.79 -0.40 -17.04
N PRO A 244 -7.49 -0.10 -16.84
CA PRO A 244 -6.76 0.86 -17.66
C PRO A 244 -6.78 0.49 -19.15
N PRO A 245 -6.65 1.48 -20.05
CA PRO A 245 -6.61 1.21 -21.48
C PRO A 245 -5.52 0.19 -21.84
N ASN A 246 -5.88 -0.82 -22.63
CA ASN A 246 -5.00 -1.93 -23.05
C ASN A 246 -4.50 -2.83 -21.91
N SER A 247 -5.14 -2.80 -20.74
CA SER A 247 -5.01 -3.86 -19.74
C SER A 247 -6.02 -4.97 -20.01
N VAL A 248 -5.79 -6.15 -19.42
CA VAL A 248 -6.65 -7.34 -19.61
C VAL A 248 -7.60 -7.60 -18.43
N ALA A 249 -7.42 -6.91 -17.29
CA ALA A 249 -8.26 -7.06 -16.11
C ALA A 249 -8.32 -5.76 -15.29
N PRO A 250 -9.42 -5.51 -14.54
CA PRO A 250 -9.51 -4.37 -13.63
C PRO A 250 -8.55 -4.51 -12.43
N MET A 251 -8.18 -3.38 -11.85
CA MET A 251 -7.38 -3.28 -10.63
C MET A 251 -8.19 -2.55 -9.55
N ALA A 252 -7.94 -2.90 -8.29
CA ALA A 252 -8.48 -2.18 -7.15
C ALA A 252 -7.62 -0.94 -6.86
N PHE A 253 -8.23 0.22 -6.72
CA PHE A 253 -7.58 1.47 -6.33
C PHE A 253 -8.12 1.89 -4.97
N TYR A 254 -7.34 1.65 -3.92
CA TYR A 254 -7.63 2.15 -2.58
C TYR A 254 -7.05 3.55 -2.43
N HIS A 255 -7.90 4.50 -2.07
CA HIS A 255 -7.54 5.91 -2.03
C HIS A 255 -8.25 6.64 -0.89
N SER A 256 -7.64 7.71 -0.41
CA SER A 256 -8.34 8.78 0.31
C SER A 256 -8.80 9.85 -0.68
N GLY A 257 -9.78 10.66 -0.28
CA GLY A 257 -10.31 11.75 -1.13
C GLY A 257 -11.08 11.25 -2.35
N ASP A 258 -10.98 12.00 -3.45
CA ASP A 258 -11.58 11.71 -4.75
C ASP A 258 -10.51 11.23 -5.75
N LEU A 259 -10.57 9.94 -6.11
CA LEU A 259 -9.65 9.32 -7.08
C LEU A 259 -9.62 10.02 -8.44
N LEU A 260 -10.72 10.66 -8.85
CA LEU A 260 -10.86 11.23 -10.19
C LEU A 260 -10.39 12.68 -10.26
N ALA A 261 -10.36 13.39 -9.13
CA ALA A 261 -10.12 14.83 -9.10
C ALA A 261 -8.82 15.20 -8.38
N ASP A 262 -8.41 14.42 -7.37
CA ASP A 262 -7.30 14.81 -6.48
C ASP A 262 -5.92 14.40 -7.04
N TYR A 263 -5.87 13.65 -8.13
CA TYR A 263 -4.65 13.06 -8.69
C TYR A 263 -4.39 13.52 -10.12
N THR A 264 -3.12 13.72 -10.44
CA THR A 264 -2.71 14.07 -11.80
C THR A 264 -2.71 12.86 -12.72
N ASP A 265 -2.94 13.07 -14.02
CA ASP A 265 -2.88 12.00 -15.03
C ASP A 265 -1.53 11.26 -15.00
N LEU A 266 -0.41 11.98 -14.96
CA LEU A 266 0.92 11.36 -14.91
C LEU A 266 1.16 10.57 -13.60
N GLY A 267 0.62 11.04 -12.47
CA GLY A 267 0.65 10.31 -11.20
C GLY A 267 -0.18 9.02 -11.24
N LEU A 268 -1.37 9.07 -11.84
CA LEU A 268 -2.18 7.86 -12.04
C LEU A 268 -1.50 6.87 -13.00
N ILE A 269 -0.92 7.37 -14.10
CA ILE A 269 -0.17 6.56 -15.07
C ILE A 269 1.07 5.92 -14.40
N SER A 270 1.78 6.62 -13.51
CA SER A 270 2.93 6.04 -12.79
C SER A 270 2.52 4.91 -11.86
N SER A 271 1.40 5.05 -11.15
CA SER A 271 0.86 3.98 -10.30
C SER A 271 0.37 2.79 -11.13
N ILE A 272 -0.36 3.02 -12.22
CA ILE A 272 -0.85 1.95 -13.11
C ILE A 272 0.31 1.20 -13.73
N SER A 273 1.27 1.89 -14.36
CA SER A 273 2.40 1.26 -15.05
C SER A 273 3.27 0.42 -14.11
N THR A 274 3.45 0.92 -12.89
CA THR A 274 4.16 0.23 -11.82
C THR A 274 3.39 -1.01 -11.37
N MET A 275 2.16 -0.84 -10.90
CA MET A 275 1.41 -1.93 -10.29
C MET A 275 0.91 -2.96 -11.29
N GLU A 276 0.55 -2.59 -12.52
CA GLU A 276 0.23 -3.55 -13.57
C GLU A 276 1.45 -4.45 -13.90
N THR A 277 2.66 -3.88 -13.93
CA THR A 277 3.89 -4.67 -14.11
C THR A 277 4.06 -5.68 -13.00
N PHE A 278 3.94 -5.25 -11.74
CA PHE A 278 4.01 -6.15 -10.60
C PHE A 278 2.90 -7.21 -10.62
N GLN A 279 1.67 -6.84 -10.98
CA GLN A 279 0.58 -7.81 -11.10
C GLN A 279 0.78 -8.82 -12.23
N LYS A 280 1.38 -8.43 -13.36
CA LYS A 280 1.79 -9.37 -14.44
C LYS A 280 2.82 -10.38 -13.96
N ILE A 281 3.66 -10.01 -13.01
CA ILE A 281 4.66 -10.91 -12.40
C ILE A 281 4.00 -11.79 -11.33
N TYR A 282 3.17 -11.22 -10.47
CA TYR A 282 2.61 -11.89 -9.29
C TYR A 282 1.40 -12.76 -9.59
N ARG A 283 0.57 -12.33 -10.55
CA ARG A 283 -0.73 -12.90 -10.92
C ARG A 283 -0.94 -12.85 -12.45
N PRO A 284 -0.01 -13.39 -13.27
CA PRO A 284 -0.16 -13.49 -14.71
C PRO A 284 -1.47 -14.16 -15.15
N GLU A 285 -2.04 -15.07 -14.35
CA GLU A 285 -3.34 -15.71 -14.60
C GLU A 285 -4.50 -14.71 -14.74
N ILE A 286 -4.35 -13.53 -14.13
CA ILE A 286 -5.33 -12.43 -14.17
C ILE A 286 -4.83 -11.29 -15.07
N TYR A 287 -3.59 -10.84 -14.87
CA TYR A 287 -3.08 -9.59 -15.46
C TYR A 287 -2.21 -9.77 -16.69
N ASN A 288 -1.83 -11.00 -17.00
CA ASN A 288 -1.14 -11.36 -18.24
C ASN A 288 -1.86 -12.51 -18.96
N ALA A 289 -3.17 -12.64 -18.73
CA ALA A 289 -4.05 -13.54 -19.45
C ALA A 289 -4.12 -13.14 -20.92
N ASN A 290 -4.26 -14.13 -21.81
CA ASN A 290 -4.40 -13.87 -23.24
C ASN A 290 -5.84 -13.48 -23.62
N SER A 291 -6.77 -13.50 -22.66
CA SER A 291 -8.14 -13.03 -22.79
C SER A 291 -8.39 -11.78 -21.95
N VAL A 292 -9.19 -10.86 -22.49
CA VAL A 292 -9.57 -9.59 -21.84
C VAL A 292 -10.84 -9.81 -21.01
N ALA A 293 -10.90 -9.19 -19.83
CA ALA A 293 -12.07 -9.16 -18.97
C ALA A 293 -13.32 -8.66 -19.72
N GLY A 294 -14.39 -9.46 -19.66
CA GLY A 294 -15.69 -9.10 -20.24
C GLY A 294 -16.41 -7.99 -19.46
N LYS A 295 -17.65 -7.70 -19.88
CA LYS A 295 -18.55 -6.77 -19.14
C LYS A 295 -18.91 -7.29 -17.74
N ILE A 296 -18.94 -8.60 -17.55
CA ILE A 296 -19.04 -9.24 -16.25
C ILE A 296 -17.80 -10.12 -16.14
N TYR A 297 -17.03 -9.91 -15.09
CA TYR A 297 -15.72 -10.53 -14.92
C TYR A 297 -15.58 -11.11 -13.52
N GLN A 298 -15.21 -12.39 -13.45
CA GLN A 298 -14.77 -13.04 -12.22
C GLN A 298 -13.35 -13.57 -12.47
N PRO A 299 -12.33 -13.05 -11.77
CA PRO A 299 -10.95 -13.47 -11.99
C PRO A 299 -10.73 -14.89 -11.48
N SER A 300 -9.83 -15.63 -12.12
CA SER A 300 -9.48 -17.00 -11.73
C SER A 300 -7.98 -17.18 -11.67
N LEU A 301 -7.48 -17.64 -10.52
CA LEU A 301 -6.08 -18.08 -10.37
C LEU A 301 -5.80 -19.46 -10.97
N LYS A 302 -6.84 -20.11 -11.52
CA LYS A 302 -6.74 -21.40 -12.22
C LYS A 302 -6.79 -21.24 -13.74
N GLN A 303 -6.77 -20.00 -14.25
CA GLN A 303 -6.66 -19.77 -15.69
C GLN A 303 -5.30 -20.26 -16.19
N GLU A 304 -5.30 -21.04 -17.27
CA GLU A 304 -4.10 -21.61 -17.89
C GLU A 304 -3.67 -20.83 -19.13
N ASP A 305 -4.59 -20.09 -19.78
CA ASP A 305 -4.31 -19.28 -20.96
C ASP A 305 -3.74 -17.90 -20.58
N TYR A 306 -2.47 -17.89 -20.20
CA TYR A 306 -1.71 -16.68 -19.87
C TYR A 306 -0.25 -16.77 -20.33
N SER A 307 0.41 -15.63 -20.37
CA SER A 307 1.84 -15.54 -20.69
C SER A 307 2.67 -15.27 -19.43
N LEU A 308 3.89 -15.82 -19.36
CA LEU A 308 4.86 -15.46 -18.31
C LEU A 308 5.75 -14.30 -18.76
N THR A 309 6.16 -13.47 -17.80
CA THR A 309 7.16 -12.42 -18.05
C THR A 309 8.57 -13.03 -18.06
N ARG A 310 9.58 -12.23 -18.47
CA ARG A 310 11.00 -12.61 -18.34
C ARG A 310 11.57 -12.29 -16.95
N VAL A 311 10.72 -12.06 -15.96
CA VAL A 311 11.10 -11.80 -14.58
C VAL A 311 10.83 -13.07 -13.77
N VAL A 312 11.88 -13.66 -13.21
CA VAL A 312 11.76 -14.82 -12.33
C VAL A 312 11.26 -14.35 -10.97
N TYR A 313 10.14 -14.92 -10.52
CA TYR A 313 9.50 -14.56 -9.25
C TYR A 313 9.12 -15.82 -8.47
N ASP A 314 9.63 -15.93 -7.25
CA ASP A 314 9.37 -17.08 -6.39
C ASP A 314 8.20 -16.77 -5.44
N ARG A 315 7.04 -17.34 -5.77
CA ARG A 315 5.80 -17.15 -5.00
C ARG A 315 5.84 -17.86 -3.64
N GLU A 316 6.55 -18.98 -3.54
CA GLU A 316 6.69 -19.73 -2.29
C GLU A 316 7.57 -18.95 -1.33
N GLU A 317 8.71 -18.43 -1.82
CA GLU A 317 9.56 -17.55 -1.05
C GLU A 317 8.77 -16.31 -0.59
N ARG A 318 8.02 -15.64 -1.48
CA ARG A 318 7.19 -14.48 -1.08
C ARG A 318 6.22 -14.83 0.06
N SER A 319 5.54 -15.97 -0.04
CA SER A 319 4.56 -16.42 0.96
C SER A 319 5.23 -16.70 2.30
N ARG A 320 6.39 -17.36 2.28
CA ARG A 320 7.22 -17.57 3.48
C ARG A 320 7.65 -16.24 4.10
N LEU A 321 8.13 -15.29 3.31
CA LEU A 321 8.58 -13.98 3.79
C LEU A 321 7.46 -13.17 4.45
N ALA A 322 6.21 -13.26 3.94
CA ALA A 322 5.06 -12.63 4.60
C ALA A 322 4.82 -13.20 6.01
N ILE A 323 4.93 -14.53 6.17
CA ILE A 323 4.78 -15.19 7.47
C ILE A 323 5.93 -14.81 8.41
N GLU A 324 7.17 -14.79 7.92
CA GLU A 324 8.34 -14.37 8.71
C GLU A 324 8.22 -12.92 9.16
N GLN A 325 7.77 -12.02 8.27
CA GLN A 325 7.50 -10.62 8.60
C GLN A 325 6.38 -10.48 9.65
N GLY A 326 5.29 -11.24 9.51
CA GLY A 326 4.20 -11.25 10.49
C GLY A 326 4.65 -11.77 11.86
N LYS A 327 5.48 -12.81 11.92
CA LYS A 327 6.06 -13.31 13.18
C LYS A 327 7.03 -12.33 13.82
N TYR A 328 7.87 -11.69 13.02
CA TYR A 328 8.75 -10.63 13.53
C TYR A 328 7.94 -9.47 14.11
N ALA A 329 6.89 -9.04 13.41
CA ALA A 329 5.98 -8.03 13.92
C ALA A 329 5.33 -8.50 15.23
N GLU A 330 4.91 -9.76 15.33
CA GLU A 330 4.41 -10.30 16.60
C GLU A 330 5.44 -10.18 17.74
N GLU A 331 6.68 -10.62 17.50
CA GLU A 331 7.73 -10.73 18.52
C GLU A 331 8.33 -9.39 18.94
N HIS A 332 8.50 -8.47 17.99
CA HIS A 332 9.24 -7.22 18.19
C HIS A 332 8.37 -5.96 18.20
N PHE A 333 7.17 -6.00 17.61
CA PHE A 333 6.27 -4.85 17.53
C PHE A 333 5.08 -5.06 18.46
N ILE A 334 4.29 -6.12 18.27
CA ILE A 334 2.99 -6.31 18.90
C ILE A 334 3.13 -6.73 20.36
N LYS A 335 3.85 -7.83 20.65
CA LYS A 335 3.97 -8.36 22.03
C LYS A 335 4.68 -7.39 22.99
N PRO A 336 5.84 -6.78 22.64
CA PRO A 336 6.57 -5.95 23.59
C PRO A 336 5.85 -4.65 23.94
N HIS A 337 5.13 -4.08 22.98
CA HIS A 337 4.47 -2.77 23.14
C HIS A 337 2.94 -2.90 23.28
N LYS A 338 2.42 -4.11 23.53
CA LYS A 338 0.98 -4.40 23.55
C LYS A 338 0.19 -3.41 24.38
N SER A 339 0.58 -3.19 25.63
CA SER A 339 -0.14 -2.29 26.54
C SER A 339 -0.14 -0.84 26.05
N VAL A 340 0.98 -0.35 25.50
CA VAL A 340 1.08 1.00 24.94
C VAL A 340 0.19 1.13 23.70
N LEU A 341 0.25 0.15 22.80
CA LEU A 341 -0.54 0.12 21.57
C LEU A 341 -2.05 0.03 21.86
N GLU A 342 -2.45 -0.78 22.83
CA GLU A 342 -3.86 -0.91 23.26
C GLU A 342 -4.37 0.38 23.90
N GLN A 343 -3.61 0.96 24.85
CA GLN A 343 -3.97 2.22 25.50
C GLN A 343 -4.06 3.36 24.48
N TRP A 344 -3.08 3.48 23.59
CA TRP A 344 -3.09 4.49 22.54
C TRP A 344 -4.27 4.29 21.58
N SER A 345 -4.50 3.05 21.13
CA SER A 345 -5.58 2.71 20.21
C SER A 345 -6.95 3.04 20.81
N ALA A 346 -7.16 2.78 22.10
CA ALA A 346 -8.42 3.08 22.79
C ALA A 346 -8.72 4.59 22.87
N ASN A 347 -7.68 5.42 22.93
CA ASN A 347 -7.79 6.88 23.06
C ASN A 347 -7.53 7.63 21.75
N PHE A 348 -7.44 6.93 20.63
CA PHE A 348 -7.08 7.51 19.34
C PHE A 348 -8.17 8.45 18.81
N ALA A 349 -7.79 9.71 18.58
CA ALA A 349 -8.56 10.72 17.87
C ALA A 349 -7.63 11.49 16.92
N LEU A 350 -8.14 11.94 15.78
CA LEU A 350 -7.38 12.69 14.76
C LEU A 350 -7.69 14.19 14.81
#